data_AF-A0A327GX76-F1
#
_entry.id   AF-A0A327GX76-F1
#
_cell.length_a   1.000
_cell.length_b   1.000
_cell.length_c   1.000
_cell.angle_alpha   90.00
_cell.angle_beta   90.00
_cell.angle_gamma   90.00
#
_symmetry.space_group_name_H-M   'P 1'
#
loop_
_entity.id
_entity.type
_entity.pdbx_description
1 polymer ?
#
loop_
_entity_poly.entity_id
_entity_poly.type
_entity_poly.pdbx_seq_one_letter_code
_entity_poly.pdbx_strand_id
1 'polypeptide(L)' 'MSHISSKEIDEMSSEQRTIALQELRDEMLQLRSQQALGGSASNAGAYKQTRRSIARLLTKMKQKEE' A
#
# COMPACT_ATOMS: atom_id res chain seq x y z
N MET A 1 1.24 5.71 -5.51
CA MET A 1 2.30 6.13 -4.57
C MET A 1 3.04 4.88 -4.12
N SER A 2 4.21 4.57 -4.67
CA SER A 2 4.73 3.19 -4.55
C SER A 2 5.29 2.84 -3.16
N HIS A 3 5.45 3.81 -2.25
CA HIS A 3 5.99 3.58 -0.92
C HIS A 3 5.49 4.58 0.11
N ILE A 4 5.01 4.06 1.23
CA ILE A 4 4.74 4.81 2.46
C ILE A 4 5.60 4.24 3.59
N SER A 5 6.39 5.09 4.23
CA SER A 5 7.24 4.80 5.39
C SER A 5 6.46 4.87 6.70
N SER A 6 7.02 4.30 7.77
CA SER A 6 6.36 4.36 9.08
C SER A 6 6.23 5.78 9.61
N LYS A 7 7.21 6.65 9.34
CA LYS A 7 7.21 8.05 9.79
C LYS A 7 6.05 8.83 9.15
N GLU A 8 5.89 8.69 7.83
CA GLU A 8 4.78 9.32 7.11
C GLU A 8 3.42 8.84 7.66
N ILE A 9 3.29 7.56 7.99
CA ILE A 9 2.05 7.03 8.59
C ILE A 9 1.80 7.63 9.97
N ASP A 10 2.85 7.80 10.78
CA ASP A 10 2.75 8.36 12.12
C ASP A 10 2.29 9.83 12.10
N GLU A 11 2.65 10.58 11.06
CA GLU A 11 2.21 11.96 10.80
C GLU A 11 0.79 12.07 10.22
N MET A 12 0.25 11.00 9.63
CA MET A 12 -1.12 10.99 9.07
C MET A 12 -2.22 10.91 10.14
N SER A 13 -3.31 11.64 9.89
CA SER A 13 -4.59 11.48 10.60
C SER A 13 -5.26 10.12 10.31
N SER A 14 -6.24 9.72 11.10
CA SER A 14 -7.03 8.51 10.88
C SER A 14 -7.73 8.49 9.51
N GLU A 15 -8.27 9.63 9.09
CA GLU A 15 -8.90 9.81 7.78
C GLU A 15 -7.88 9.67 6.65
N GLN A 16 -6.73 10.36 6.77
CA GLN A 16 -5.65 10.27 5.79
C GLN A 16 -5.12 8.85 5.62
N ARG A 17 -5.01 8.09 6.73
CA ARG A 17 -4.64 6.66 6.70
C ARG A 17 -5.67 5.83 5.93
N THR A 18 -6.96 6.11 6.12
CA THR A 18 -8.03 5.38 5.42
C THR A 18 -8.01 5.66 3.93
N ILE A 19 -7.82 6.92 3.53
CA ILE A 19 -7.68 7.32 2.12
C ILE A 19 -6.43 6.66 1.51
N ALA A 20 -5.28 6.77 2.16
CA ALA A 20 -4.04 6.16 1.70
C ALA A 20 -4.15 4.63 1.54
N LEU A 21 -4.90 3.97 2.43
CA LEU A 21 -5.15 2.53 2.33
C LEU A 21 -5.98 2.18 1.09
N GLN A 22 -6.99 3.00 0.77
CA GLN A 22 -7.81 2.83 -0.43
C GLN A 22 -6.96 2.96 -1.69
N GLU A 23 -6.16 4.04 -1.79
CA GLU A 23 -5.28 4.29 -2.94
C GLU A 23 -4.28 3.15 -3.16
N LEU A 24 -3.66 2.65 -2.09
CA LEU A 24 -2.73 1.52 -2.17
C LEU A 24 -3.41 0.23 -2.64
N ARG A 25 -4.68 0.00 -2.28
CA ARG A 25 -5.46 -1.17 -2.75
C ARG A 25 -5.80 -1.05 -4.23
N ASP A 26 -6.13 0.14 -4.70
CA ASP A 26 -6.40 0.40 -6.12
C ASP A 26 -5.13 0.19 -6.96
N GLU A 27 -3.98 0.68 -6.49
CA GLU A 27 -2.68 0.43 -7.13
C GLU A 27 -2.35 -1.07 -7.16
N MET A 28 -2.60 -1.79 -6.06
CA MET A 28 -2.40 -3.24 -6.00
C MET A 28 -3.29 -4.00 -7.00
N LEU A 29 -4.53 -3.56 -7.19
CA LEU A 29 -5.45 -4.14 -8.17
C LEU A 29 -4.92 -3.96 -9.61
N GLN A 30 -4.41 -2.77 -9.93
CA GLN A 30 -3.81 -2.50 -11.24
C GLN A 30 -2.57 -3.38 -11.47
N LEU A 31 -1.68 -3.51 -10.48
CA LEU A 31 -0.50 -4.35 -10.56
C LEU A 31 -0.84 -5.83 -10.75
N ARG A 32 -1.88 -6.33 -10.06
CA ARG A 32 -2.39 -7.70 -10.27
C ARG A 32 -2.96 -7.89 -11.67
N SER A 33 -3.67 -6.89 -12.19
CA SER A 33 -4.24 -6.93 -13.54
C SER A 33 -3.14 -7.02 -14.60
N GLN A 34 -2.08 -6.21 -14.46
CA GLN A 34 -0.91 -6.27 -15.34
C GLN A 34 -0.19 -7.63 -15.25
N GLN A 35 -0.06 -8.20 -14.05
CA GLN A 35 0.53 -9.52 -13.87
C GLN A 35 -0.27 -10.62 -14.58
N ALA A 36 -1.61 -10.59 -14.46
CA ALA A 36 -2.50 -11.58 -15.08
C ALA A 36 -2.44 -11.55 -16.62
N LEU A 37 -2.24 -10.36 -17.21
CA LEU A 37 -2.11 -10.18 -18.65
C LEU A 37 -0.71 -10.52 -19.20
N GLY A 38 0.20 -11.05 -18.38
CA GLY A 38 1.54 -11.44 -18.80
C GLY A 38 2.60 -10.33 -18.71
N GLY A 39 2.37 -9.26 -17.94
CA GLY A 39 3.34 -8.18 -17.65
C GLY A 39 4.49 -8.60 -16.72
N SER A 40 5.05 -9.79 -16.94
CA SER A 40 5.70 -10.68 -15.96
C SER A 40 7.07 -10.26 -15.41
N ALA A 41 7.57 -9.03 -15.62
CA ALA A 41 8.89 -8.67 -15.07
C ALA A 41 9.04 -7.22 -14.64
N SER A 42 8.43 -6.28 -15.38
CA SER A 42 8.71 -4.84 -15.22
C SER A 42 8.32 -4.30 -13.84
N ASN A 43 7.26 -4.84 -13.23
CA ASN A 43 6.60 -4.23 -12.07
C ASN A 43 6.65 -5.08 -10.79
N ALA A 44 7.49 -6.12 -10.74
CA ALA A 44 7.61 -6.98 -9.55
C ALA A 44 8.11 -6.23 -8.31
N GLY A 45 8.94 -5.20 -8.50
CA GLY A 45 9.39 -4.30 -7.43
C GLY A 45 8.24 -3.50 -6.84
N ALA A 46 7.46 -2.84 -7.69
CA ALA A 46 6.27 -2.09 -7.31
C ALA A 46 5.28 -2.98 -6.55
N TYR A 47 4.96 -4.16 -7.08
CA TYR A 47 4.07 -5.13 -6.41
C TYR A 47 4.52 -5.45 -4.97
N LYS A 48 5.80 -5.75 -4.78
CA LYS A 48 6.35 -6.04 -3.44
C LYS A 48 6.28 -4.81 -2.54
N GLN A 49 6.50 -3.62 -3.07
CA GLN A 49 6.51 -2.36 -2.33
C GLN A 49 5.10 -1.96 -1.89
N THR A 50 4.14 -1.90 -2.81
CA THR A 50 2.72 -1.58 -2.54
C THR A 50 2.15 -2.53 -1.50
N ARG A 51 2.38 -3.84 -1.64
CA ARG A 51 1.97 -4.85 -0.65
C ARG A 51 2.57 -4.61 0.75
N ARG A 52 3.85 -4.24 0.84
CA ARG A 52 4.52 -3.93 2.13
C ARG A 52 3.96 -2.65 2.75
N SER A 53 3.66 -1.64 1.94
CA SER A 53 3.05 -0.39 2.43
C SER A 53 1.63 -0.62 2.96
N ILE A 54 0.81 -1.44 2.30
CA ILE A 54 -0.50 -1.85 2.82
C ILE A 54 -0.36 -2.51 4.19
N ALA A 55 0.54 -3.50 4.30
CA ALA A 55 0.76 -4.22 5.56
C ALA A 55 1.21 -3.26 6.69
N ARG A 56 2.16 -2.37 6.41
CA ARG A 56 2.66 -1.39 7.38
C ARG A 56 1.56 -0.45 7.88
N LEU A 57 0.73 0.05 6.97
CA LEU A 57 -0.38 0.94 7.29
C LEU A 57 -1.43 0.24 8.17
N LEU A 58 -1.83 -0.98 7.80
CA LEU A 58 -2.76 -1.78 8.60
C LEU A 58 -2.23 -2.07 10.01
N THR A 59 -0.95 -2.43 10.15
CA THR A 59 -0.33 -2.63 11.46
C THR A 59 -0.40 -1.37 12.32
N LYS A 60 -0.07 -0.21 11.75
CA LYS A 60 -0.09 1.08 12.46
C LYS A 60 -1.49 1.59 12.78
N MET A 61 -2.49 1.23 11.98
CA MET A 61 -3.89 1.51 12.28
C MET A 61 -4.33 0.67 13.48
N LYS A 62 -4.08 -0.65 13.45
CA LYS A 62 -4.42 -1.55 14.55
C LYS A 62 -3.73 -1.15 15.88
N GLN A 63 -2.46 -0.79 15.84
CA GLN A 63 -1.71 -0.35 17.03
C GLN A 63 -2.23 0.95 17.66
N LYS A 64 -3.02 1.77 16.96
CA LYS A 64 -3.64 2.98 17.53
C LYS A 64 -5.04 2.71 18.12
N GLU A 65 -5.65 1.58 17.79
CA GLU A 65 -6.98 1.18 18.28
C GLU A 65 -6.90 0.42 19.63
N GLU A 66 -5.75 -0.21 19.91
CA GLU A 66 -5.38 -0.82 21.21
C GLU A 66 -4.74 0.21 22.16
#